data_AF-A0A2M8N046-F1
#
_entry.id   AF-A0A2M8N046-F1
#
_cell.length_a   1.000
_cell.length_b   1.000
_cell.length_c   1.000
_cell.angle_alpha   90.00
_cell.angle_beta   90.00
_cell.angle_gamma   90.00
#
_symmetry.space_group_name_H-M   'P 1'
#
loop_
_entity.id
_entity.type
_entity.pdbx_description
1 polymer ?
#
loop_
_entity_poly.entity_id
_entity_poly.type
_entity_poly.pdbx_seq_one_letter_code
_entity_poly.pdbx_strand_id
1 'polypeptide(L)'
;MSISGALSSAFSGLTATSRLAEATAANVSNALTEGFARREVQLASRSLGKTGVGVAITGVTRQVDALLLQDLRLASSHQGGRALFSEALTRVETALGTADQSGSLAARIARLESTVIEAAARPEAEARLTAVLEAARSLTEGLAQISTVIATERQTADRQIAAEVKRLNDSLAGVAELNQRIRAFAAAGRDTTALLDQRQTLVDVIAQAVPVREISRGNDQIALYTSAGTLLLDGEPAQFGFTATGMITPDMTLAAGSLSGLSVNGQPLRTAPSGGRLGEGRLAALFALRDETAPEAQANLDALARDLMERVSAPAVDPTRAPGAPGLFTDAGAAFDPLTEPGLAGRLALNAAADPDQGGALWRLRDGLGATTPGPAGFAGRLTALAEALAAPRAQASGTLSPGLRSLSALAAEIGSAQSAARLGAEAETAFAAARSDTLRSAFLQGGVDTDQEMQNLLLIEQAYAANAKVFKTADDMIQTLLGI
;
A
#
# COMPACT_ATOMS: atom_id res chain seq x y z
N MET A 1 -59.21 -22.30 -26.28
CA MET A 1 -58.99 -21.07 -25.49
C MET A 1 -60.18 -20.16 -25.70
N SER A 2 -60.73 -19.53 -24.66
CA SER A 2 -61.65 -18.41 -24.83
C SER A 2 -60.88 -17.18 -25.33
N ILE A 3 -61.56 -16.25 -26.01
CA ILE A 3 -60.97 -14.97 -26.44
C ILE A 3 -60.38 -14.21 -25.23
N SER A 4 -61.05 -14.26 -24.08
CA SER A 4 -60.56 -13.69 -22.82
C SER A 4 -59.26 -14.34 -22.32
N GLY A 5 -59.10 -15.65 -22.46
CA GLY A 5 -57.87 -16.36 -22.09
C GLY A 5 -56.71 -16.03 -23.03
N ALA A 6 -56.99 -15.86 -24.34
CA ALA A 6 -56.01 -15.44 -25.33
C ALA A 6 -55.54 -13.99 -25.09
N LEU A 7 -56.46 -13.06 -24.78
CA LEU A 7 -56.15 -11.68 -24.42
C LEU A 7 -55.34 -11.57 -23.13
N SER A 8 -55.73 -12.29 -22.08
CA SER A 8 -54.97 -12.33 -20.82
C SER A 8 -53.56 -12.86 -21.03
N SER A 9 -53.41 -13.92 -21.84
CA SER A 9 -52.10 -14.48 -22.17
C SER A 9 -51.26 -13.49 -22.97
N ALA A 10 -51.82 -12.89 -24.02
CA ALA A 10 -51.14 -11.90 -24.86
C ALA A 10 -50.72 -10.65 -24.07
N PHE A 11 -51.58 -10.12 -23.20
CA PHE A 11 -51.27 -8.97 -22.35
C PHE A 11 -50.15 -9.27 -21.34
N SER A 12 -50.24 -10.42 -20.68
CA SER A 12 -49.20 -10.86 -19.74
C SER A 12 -47.86 -11.12 -20.46
N GLY A 13 -47.91 -11.67 -21.68
CA GLY A 13 -46.76 -11.87 -22.55
C GLY A 13 -46.13 -10.55 -22.99
N LEU A 14 -46.95 -9.56 -23.38
CA LEU A 14 -46.49 -8.21 -23.75
C LEU A 14 -45.78 -7.53 -22.57
N THR A 15 -46.36 -7.62 -21.37
CA THR A 15 -45.76 -7.06 -20.15
C THR A 15 -44.42 -7.73 -19.83
N ALA A 16 -44.35 -9.06 -19.98
CA ALA A 16 -43.11 -9.82 -19.77
C ALA A 16 -42.04 -9.47 -20.81
N THR A 17 -42.39 -9.38 -22.10
CA THR A 17 -41.43 -9.02 -23.16
C THR A 17 -40.95 -7.58 -23.04
N SER A 18 -41.82 -6.63 -22.65
CA SER A 18 -41.38 -5.26 -22.32
C SER A 18 -40.36 -5.26 -21.17
N ARG A 19 -40.61 -6.01 -20.09
CA ARG A 19 -39.68 -6.05 -18.96
C ARG A 19 -38.35 -6.74 -19.31
N LEU A 20 -38.39 -7.78 -20.14
CA LEU A 20 -37.19 -8.42 -20.69
C LEU A 20 -36.37 -7.44 -21.53
N ALA A 21 -37.02 -6.68 -22.41
CA ALA A 21 -36.35 -5.67 -23.24
C ALA A 21 -35.70 -4.58 -22.39
N GLU A 22 -36.39 -4.08 -21.34
CA GLU A 22 -35.82 -3.12 -20.39
C GLU A 22 -34.57 -3.66 -19.68
N ALA A 23 -34.62 -4.92 -19.21
CA ALA A 23 -33.48 -5.55 -18.51
C ALA A 23 -32.28 -5.74 -19.44
N THR A 24 -32.51 -6.22 -20.67
CA THR A 24 -31.48 -6.39 -21.69
C THR A 24 -30.89 -5.04 -22.12
N ALA A 25 -31.71 -4.01 -22.32
CA ALA A 25 -31.21 -2.66 -22.62
C ALA A 25 -30.35 -2.12 -21.47
N ALA A 26 -30.78 -2.32 -20.22
CA ALA A 26 -30.00 -1.94 -19.05
C ALA A 26 -28.68 -2.71 -18.93
N ASN A 27 -28.67 -4.00 -19.26
CA ASN A 27 -27.45 -4.81 -19.29
C ASN A 27 -26.46 -4.25 -20.31
N VAL A 28 -26.90 -4.02 -21.55
CA VAL A 28 -26.06 -3.47 -22.62
C VAL A 28 -25.53 -2.08 -22.25
N SER A 29 -26.39 -1.18 -21.76
CA SER A 29 -26.00 0.19 -21.43
C SER A 29 -25.02 0.28 -20.27
N ASN A 30 -25.09 -0.68 -19.33
CA ASN A 30 -24.25 -0.69 -18.12
C ASN A 30 -23.17 -1.77 -18.16
N ALA A 31 -22.93 -2.43 -19.30
CA ALA A 31 -21.95 -3.52 -19.41
C ALA A 31 -20.53 -3.12 -18.98
N LEU A 32 -20.17 -1.84 -19.15
CA LEU A 32 -18.87 -1.28 -18.75
C LEU A 32 -18.91 -0.52 -17.42
N THR A 33 -20.03 -0.54 -16.71
CA THR A 33 -20.17 0.14 -15.41
C THR A 33 -19.63 -0.73 -14.29
N GLU A 34 -18.70 -0.21 -13.49
CA GLU A 34 -18.13 -0.94 -12.37
C GLU A 34 -19.19 -1.28 -11.31
N GLY A 35 -19.13 -2.50 -10.75
CA GLY A 35 -20.09 -3.01 -9.77
C GLY A 35 -21.42 -3.48 -10.37
N PHE A 36 -21.74 -3.09 -11.62
CA PHE A 36 -22.93 -3.58 -12.31
C PHE A 36 -22.82 -5.09 -12.54
N ALA A 37 -23.93 -5.81 -12.37
CA ALA A 37 -24.01 -7.17 -12.86
C ALA A 37 -25.30 -7.44 -13.61
N ARG A 38 -25.22 -8.46 -14.46
CA ARG A 38 -26.27 -8.85 -15.39
C ARG A 38 -27.57 -9.10 -14.66
N ARG A 39 -28.64 -8.48 -15.18
CA ARG A 39 -30.00 -8.61 -14.68
C ARG A 39 -30.72 -9.69 -15.47
N GLU A 40 -31.42 -10.56 -14.76
CA GLU A 40 -32.27 -11.59 -15.32
C GLU A 40 -33.70 -11.43 -14.80
N VAL A 41 -34.67 -11.40 -15.72
CA VAL A 41 -36.09 -11.32 -15.38
C VAL A 41 -36.61 -12.73 -15.10
N GLN A 42 -37.06 -12.96 -13.88
CA GLN A 42 -37.64 -14.24 -13.49
C GLN A 42 -39.11 -14.29 -13.92
N LEU A 43 -39.45 -15.34 -14.67
CA LEU A 43 -40.80 -15.57 -15.19
C LEU A 43 -41.37 -16.87 -14.63
N ALA A 44 -42.65 -16.85 -14.24
CA ALA A 44 -43.39 -18.03 -13.83
C ALA A 44 -44.68 -18.16 -14.64
N SER A 45 -45.10 -19.40 -14.91
CA SER A 45 -46.39 -19.64 -15.56
C SER A 45 -47.55 -19.22 -14.66
N ARG A 46 -48.52 -18.49 -15.19
CA ARG A 46 -49.82 -18.29 -14.53
C ARG A 46 -50.75 -19.44 -14.93
N SER A 47 -51.33 -20.11 -13.95
CA SER A 47 -52.33 -21.16 -14.16
C SER A 47 -53.65 -20.81 -13.45
N LEU A 48 -54.79 -21.05 -14.12
CA LEU A 48 -56.10 -21.22 -13.49
C LEU A 48 -56.45 -22.71 -13.58
N GLY A 49 -56.46 -23.41 -12.45
CA GLY A 49 -56.71 -24.85 -12.42
C GLY A 49 -55.62 -25.63 -13.15
N LYS A 50 -55.98 -26.41 -14.17
CA LYS A 50 -55.06 -27.21 -15.01
C LYS A 50 -54.63 -26.51 -16.31
N THR A 51 -55.00 -25.24 -16.50
CA THR A 51 -54.82 -24.53 -17.78
C THR A 51 -53.93 -23.31 -17.58
N GLY A 52 -52.84 -23.22 -18.35
CA GLY A 52 -51.98 -22.03 -18.39
C GLY A 52 -52.71 -20.83 -19.03
N VAL A 53 -52.63 -19.67 -18.37
CA VAL A 53 -53.34 -18.43 -18.75
C VAL A 53 -52.40 -17.26 -19.01
N GLY A 54 -51.11 -17.55 -19.18
CA GLY A 54 -50.06 -16.57 -19.46
C GLY A 54 -48.86 -16.72 -18.55
N VAL A 55 -48.15 -15.62 -18.36
CA VAL A 55 -46.89 -15.53 -17.60
C VAL A 55 -46.98 -14.45 -16.53
N ALA A 56 -46.24 -14.61 -15.44
CA ALA A 56 -46.04 -13.60 -14.41
C ALA A 56 -44.55 -13.30 -14.30
N ILE A 57 -44.21 -12.03 -14.11
CA ILE A 57 -42.89 -11.61 -13.66
C ILE A 57 -42.84 -11.83 -12.15
N THR A 58 -41.93 -12.66 -11.67
CA THR A 58 -41.74 -12.93 -10.23
C THR A 58 -40.67 -12.05 -9.61
N GLY A 59 -39.79 -11.47 -10.42
CA GLY A 59 -38.78 -10.52 -9.96
C GLY A 59 -37.70 -10.27 -11.02
N VAL A 60 -36.70 -9.48 -10.64
CA VAL A 60 -35.45 -9.31 -11.38
C VAL A 60 -34.32 -9.69 -10.44
N THR A 61 -33.46 -10.62 -10.86
CA THR A 61 -32.32 -11.09 -10.08
C THR A 61 -31.01 -10.62 -10.71
N ARG A 62 -30.02 -10.35 -9.86
CA ARG A 62 -28.65 -10.06 -10.27
C ARG A 62 -27.87 -11.37 -10.37
N GLN A 63 -27.21 -11.61 -11.50
CA GLN A 63 -26.37 -12.79 -11.71
C GLN A 63 -24.91 -12.44 -11.41
N VAL A 64 -24.36 -13.02 -10.34
CA VAL A 64 -22.95 -12.86 -9.92
C VAL A 64 -22.44 -14.15 -9.29
N ASP A 65 -21.22 -14.54 -9.69
CA ASP A 65 -20.45 -15.55 -8.98
C ASP A 65 -19.83 -14.92 -7.72
N ALA A 66 -20.46 -15.21 -6.58
CA ALA A 66 -20.05 -14.65 -5.29
C ALA A 66 -18.69 -15.19 -4.81
N LEU A 67 -18.31 -16.43 -5.16
CA LEU A 67 -17.04 -17.02 -4.77
C LEU A 67 -15.90 -16.40 -5.57
N LEU A 68 -16.08 -16.29 -6.89
CA LEU A 68 -15.09 -15.65 -7.75
C LEU A 68 -14.89 -14.18 -7.41
N LEU A 69 -15.98 -13.47 -7.10
CA LEU A 69 -15.90 -12.09 -6.63
C LEU A 69 -15.15 -11.96 -5.30
N GLN A 70 -15.40 -12.89 -4.36
CA GLN A 70 -14.66 -12.92 -3.10
C GLN A 70 -13.16 -13.15 -3.32
N ASP A 71 -12.80 -14.12 -4.17
CA ASP A 71 -11.41 -14.40 -4.51
C ASP A 71 -10.74 -13.22 -5.20
N LEU A 72 -11.45 -12.54 -6.10
CA LEU A 72 -10.98 -11.32 -6.76
C LEU A 72 -10.69 -10.22 -5.72
N ARG A 73 -11.63 -9.95 -4.81
CA ARG A 73 -11.44 -8.95 -3.74
C ARG A 73 -10.22 -9.24 -2.87
N LEU A 74 -10.04 -10.50 -2.47
CA LEU A 74 -8.87 -10.91 -1.70
C LEU A 74 -7.59 -10.67 -2.52
N ALA A 75 -7.54 -11.15 -3.77
CA ALA A 75 -6.38 -10.98 -4.63
C ALA A 75 -6.02 -9.50 -4.88
N SER A 76 -7.01 -8.65 -5.14
CA SER A 76 -6.80 -7.21 -5.33
C SER A 76 -6.33 -6.51 -4.05
N SER A 77 -6.84 -6.92 -2.88
CA SER A 77 -6.37 -6.41 -1.58
C SER A 77 -4.89 -6.74 -1.34
N HIS A 78 -4.50 -8.00 -1.57
CA HIS A 78 -3.12 -8.45 -1.48
C HIS A 78 -2.22 -7.71 -2.48
N GLN A 79 -2.65 -7.55 -3.73
CA GLN A 79 -1.91 -6.80 -4.76
C GLN A 79 -1.64 -5.36 -4.32
N GLY A 80 -2.66 -4.65 -3.83
CA GLY A 80 -2.52 -3.27 -3.37
C GLY A 80 -1.54 -3.10 -2.21
N GLY A 81 -1.52 -4.07 -1.28
CA GLY A 81 -0.54 -4.12 -0.19
C GLY A 81 0.90 -4.34 -0.67
N ARG A 82 1.12 -5.28 -1.60
CA ARG A 82 2.47 -5.59 -2.14
C ARG A 82 3.03 -4.43 -2.98
N ALA A 83 2.19 -3.78 -3.78
CA ALA A 83 2.57 -2.62 -4.56
C ALA A 83 3.12 -1.48 -3.68
N LEU A 84 2.48 -1.20 -2.54
CA LEU A 84 2.96 -0.20 -1.57
C LEU A 84 4.38 -0.48 -1.07
N PHE A 85 4.68 -1.73 -0.71
CA PHE A 85 6.04 -2.11 -0.27
C PHE A 85 7.06 -1.96 -1.39
N SER A 86 6.73 -2.45 -2.59
CA SER A 86 7.63 -2.35 -3.76
C SER A 86 7.98 -0.90 -4.06
N GLU A 87 6.99 -0.01 -4.06
CA GLU A 87 7.20 1.43 -4.28
C GLU A 87 8.08 2.08 -3.20
N ALA A 88 7.82 1.80 -1.92
CA ALA A 88 8.62 2.32 -0.82
C ALA A 88 10.08 1.83 -0.88
N LEU A 89 10.30 0.54 -1.11
CA LEU A 89 11.63 -0.04 -1.24
C LEU A 89 12.37 0.52 -2.46
N THR A 90 11.67 0.80 -3.55
CA THR A 90 12.25 1.46 -4.72
C THR A 90 12.73 2.88 -4.41
N ARG A 91 11.95 3.66 -3.65
CA ARG A 91 12.35 5.02 -3.23
C ARG A 91 13.57 5.00 -2.31
N VAL A 92 13.64 4.05 -1.37
CA VAL A 92 14.81 3.88 -0.49
C VAL A 92 16.05 3.44 -1.27
N GLU A 93 15.92 2.48 -2.20
CA GLU A 93 17.04 2.06 -3.05
C GLU A 93 17.53 3.20 -3.94
N THR A 94 16.62 4.00 -4.52
CA THR A 94 16.97 5.17 -5.32
C THR A 94 17.78 6.19 -4.52
N ALA A 95 17.44 6.38 -3.24
CA ALA A 95 18.18 7.28 -2.35
C ALA A 95 19.57 6.73 -1.98
N LEU A 96 19.70 5.42 -1.77
CA LEU A 96 20.98 4.75 -1.52
C LEU A 96 21.90 4.79 -2.75
N GLY A 97 21.31 4.66 -3.94
CA GLY A 97 22.00 4.45 -5.20
C GLY A 97 22.57 3.03 -5.33
N THR A 98 22.84 2.61 -6.56
CA THR A 98 23.52 1.33 -6.83
C THR A 98 25.03 1.50 -6.81
N ALA A 99 25.77 0.39 -6.66
CA ALA A 99 27.23 0.42 -6.50
C ALA A 99 27.96 1.17 -7.63
N ASP A 100 27.45 1.11 -8.86
CA ASP A 100 28.05 1.73 -10.04
C ASP A 100 27.58 3.17 -10.29
N GLN A 101 26.62 3.67 -9.50
CA GLN A 101 26.07 5.02 -9.67
C GLN A 101 26.95 6.06 -8.97
N SER A 102 27.32 7.10 -9.72
CA SER A 102 27.95 8.30 -9.15
C SER A 102 27.08 8.90 -8.05
N GLY A 103 27.68 9.14 -6.87
CA GLY A 103 26.97 9.72 -5.74
C GLY A 103 26.17 8.72 -4.89
N SER A 104 26.22 7.42 -5.20
CA SER A 104 25.71 6.37 -4.31
C SER A 104 26.45 6.37 -2.97
N LEU A 105 25.84 5.75 -1.96
CA LEU A 105 26.45 5.62 -0.63
C LEU A 105 27.81 4.92 -0.69
N ALA A 106 27.91 3.83 -1.47
CA ALA A 106 29.16 3.10 -1.67
C ALA A 106 30.23 3.97 -2.35
N ALA A 107 29.85 4.75 -3.38
CA ALA A 107 30.76 5.65 -4.07
C ALA A 107 31.28 6.78 -3.16
N ARG A 108 30.42 7.33 -2.28
CA ARG A 108 30.81 8.36 -1.30
C ARG A 108 31.81 7.82 -0.27
N ILE A 109 31.61 6.60 0.20
CA ILE A 109 32.55 5.93 1.12
C ILE A 109 33.88 5.66 0.44
N ALA A 110 33.86 5.06 -0.76
CA ALA A 110 35.08 4.81 -1.52
C ALA A 110 35.85 6.11 -1.83
N ARG A 111 35.12 7.20 -2.12
CA ARG A 111 35.72 8.53 -2.31
C ARG A 111 36.40 9.03 -1.04
N LEU A 112 35.77 8.90 0.13
CA LEU A 112 36.37 9.28 1.41
C LEU A 112 37.64 8.45 1.70
N GLU A 113 37.57 7.13 1.54
CA GLU A 113 38.74 6.25 1.73
C GLU A 113 39.90 6.66 0.80
N SER A 114 39.63 6.90 -0.48
CA SER A 114 40.62 7.33 -1.47
C SER A 114 41.25 8.67 -1.14
N THR A 115 40.45 9.69 -0.79
CA THR A 115 40.99 11.03 -0.50
C THR A 115 41.85 11.03 0.76
N VAL A 116 41.54 10.20 1.76
CA VAL A 116 42.38 10.05 2.96
C VAL A 116 43.73 9.41 2.60
N ILE A 117 43.76 8.37 1.76
CA ILE A 117 45.00 7.74 1.29
C ILE A 117 45.84 8.74 0.48
N GLU A 118 45.20 9.50 -0.42
CA GLU A 118 45.88 10.54 -1.20
C GLU A 118 46.46 11.62 -0.27
N ALA A 119 45.70 12.08 0.72
CA ALA A 119 46.19 13.06 1.69
C ALA A 119 47.36 12.51 2.51
N ALA A 120 47.33 11.24 2.94
CA ALA A 120 48.44 10.60 3.64
C ALA A 120 49.74 10.54 2.81
N ALA A 121 49.63 10.42 1.48
CA ALA A 121 50.80 10.39 0.59
C ALA A 121 51.46 11.76 0.38
N ARG A 122 50.74 12.88 0.59
CA ARG A 122 51.26 14.26 0.57
C ARG A 122 50.53 15.11 1.61
N PRO A 123 50.83 14.93 2.91
CA PRO A 123 50.09 15.56 4.01
C PRO A 123 50.29 17.08 4.08
N GLU A 124 51.33 17.62 3.43
CA GLU A 124 51.57 19.05 3.31
C GLU A 124 50.65 19.73 2.28
N ALA A 125 50.01 18.98 1.39
CA ALA A 125 49.18 19.52 0.32
C ALA A 125 47.77 19.86 0.83
N GLU A 126 47.52 21.15 1.08
CA GLU A 126 46.23 21.65 1.56
C GLU A 126 45.06 21.22 0.68
N ALA A 127 45.23 21.23 -0.65
CA ALA A 127 44.21 20.77 -1.60
C ALA A 127 43.76 19.33 -1.36
N ARG A 128 44.64 18.44 -0.85
CA ARG A 128 44.27 17.06 -0.50
C ARG A 128 43.51 17.00 0.82
N LEU A 129 43.85 17.84 1.80
CA LEU A 129 43.09 17.98 3.04
C LEU A 129 41.68 18.52 2.76
N THR A 130 41.55 19.50 1.86
CA THR A 130 40.24 19.98 1.37
C THR A 130 39.45 18.83 0.75
N ALA A 131 40.08 18.00 -0.09
CA ALA A 131 39.40 16.86 -0.71
C ALA A 131 38.89 15.82 0.31
N VAL A 132 39.60 15.63 1.44
CA VAL A 132 39.13 14.80 2.56
C VAL A 132 37.90 15.42 3.22
N LEU A 133 37.95 16.72 3.55
CA LEU A 133 36.84 17.43 4.16
C LEU A 133 35.57 17.36 3.30
N GLU A 134 35.71 17.64 1.99
CA GLU A 134 34.61 17.60 1.03
C GLU A 134 34.03 16.19 0.85
N ALA A 135 34.88 15.16 0.79
CA ALA A 135 34.42 13.78 0.72
C ALA A 135 33.65 13.37 1.99
N ALA A 136 34.14 13.81 3.17
CA ALA A 136 33.47 13.56 4.44
C ALA A 136 32.12 14.30 4.51
N ARG A 137 32.06 15.56 4.06
CA ARG A 137 30.82 16.36 3.99
C ARG A 137 29.80 15.70 3.07
N SER A 138 30.24 15.33 1.87
CA SER A 138 29.42 14.62 0.89
C SER A 138 28.84 13.31 1.45
N LEU A 139 29.61 12.56 2.24
CA LEU A 139 29.10 11.35 2.90
C LEU A 139 28.03 11.68 3.95
N THR A 140 28.25 12.68 4.80
CA THR A 140 27.25 13.11 5.81
C THR A 140 25.94 13.57 5.16
N GLU A 141 26.01 14.34 4.08
CA GLU A 141 24.84 14.80 3.34
C GLU A 141 24.07 13.63 2.69
N GLY A 142 24.80 12.65 2.13
CA GLY A 142 24.20 11.46 1.54
C GLY A 142 23.41 10.63 2.56
N LEU A 143 24.01 10.39 3.74
CA LEU A 143 23.34 9.69 4.85
C LEU A 143 22.11 10.45 5.34
N ALA A 144 22.21 11.78 5.50
CA ALA A 144 21.09 12.61 5.92
C ALA A 144 19.94 12.61 4.90
N GLN A 145 20.25 12.62 3.61
CA GLN A 145 19.25 12.55 2.55
C GLN A 145 18.51 11.20 2.55
N ILE A 146 19.23 10.08 2.71
CA ILE A 146 18.61 8.75 2.80
C ILE A 146 17.70 8.68 4.03
N SER A 147 18.16 9.15 5.19
CA SER A 147 17.35 9.20 6.41
C SER A 147 16.09 10.05 6.24
N THR A 148 16.19 11.18 5.53
CA THR A 148 15.04 12.04 5.21
C THR A 148 14.01 11.34 4.32
N VAL A 149 14.46 10.55 3.33
CA VAL A 149 13.58 9.74 2.49
C VAL A 149 12.84 8.71 3.35
N ILE A 150 13.54 7.99 4.21
CA ILE A 150 12.93 7.00 5.11
C ILE A 150 11.91 7.64 6.05
N ALA A 151 12.23 8.79 6.66
CA ALA A 151 11.28 9.53 7.51
C ALA A 151 10.05 10.01 6.73
N THR A 152 10.24 10.42 5.47
CA THR A 152 9.14 10.84 4.58
C THR A 152 8.20 9.68 4.25
N GLU A 153 8.73 8.48 4.04
CA GLU A 153 7.92 7.26 3.84
C GLU A 153 7.07 6.96 5.08
N ARG A 154 7.65 7.03 6.28
CA ARG A 154 6.92 6.82 7.54
C ARG A 154 5.81 7.84 7.72
N GLN A 155 6.10 9.12 7.50
CA GLN A 155 5.11 10.19 7.61
C GLN A 155 3.99 10.05 6.57
N THR A 156 4.33 9.64 5.35
CA THR A 156 3.36 9.40 4.28
C THR A 156 2.46 8.24 4.62
N ALA A 157 3.02 7.12 5.10
CA ALA A 157 2.26 5.97 5.56
C ALA A 157 1.27 6.35 6.67
N ASP A 158 1.71 7.13 7.67
CA ASP A 158 0.87 7.59 8.77
C ASP A 158 -0.36 8.41 8.32
N ARG A 159 -0.15 9.36 7.40
CA ARG A 159 -1.25 10.14 6.81
C ARG A 159 -2.19 9.28 5.98
N GLN A 160 -1.63 8.34 5.21
CA GLN A 160 -2.42 7.40 4.41
C GLN A 160 -3.26 6.48 5.31
N ILE A 161 -2.74 6.01 6.44
CA ILE A 161 -3.51 5.24 7.42
C ILE A 161 -4.73 6.04 7.88
N ALA A 162 -4.57 7.31 8.26
CA ALA A 162 -5.69 8.15 8.67
C ALA A 162 -6.75 8.32 7.56
N ALA A 163 -6.30 8.53 6.32
CA ALA A 163 -7.20 8.63 5.17
C ALA A 163 -7.95 7.31 4.89
N GLU A 164 -7.26 6.18 4.95
CA GLU A 164 -7.85 4.85 4.75
C GLU A 164 -8.82 4.49 5.88
N VAL A 165 -8.51 4.82 7.14
CA VAL A 165 -9.43 4.61 8.28
C VAL A 165 -10.69 5.45 8.14
N LYS A 166 -10.56 6.71 7.71
CA LYS A 166 -11.73 7.56 7.42
C LYS A 166 -12.58 6.95 6.31
N ARG A 167 -11.95 6.58 5.18
CA ARG A 167 -12.64 5.96 4.04
C ARG A 167 -13.35 4.66 4.45
N LEU A 168 -12.68 3.81 5.22
CA LEU A 168 -13.23 2.56 5.73
C LEU A 168 -14.49 2.79 6.57
N ASN A 169 -14.45 3.74 7.52
CA ASN A 169 -15.62 4.09 8.33
C ASN A 169 -16.78 4.62 7.48
N ASP A 170 -16.50 5.55 6.56
CA ASP A 170 -17.50 6.13 5.67
C ASP A 170 -18.16 5.05 4.78
N SER A 171 -17.36 4.14 4.22
CA SER A 171 -17.85 3.03 3.41
C SER A 171 -18.66 2.01 4.22
N LEU A 172 -18.24 1.67 5.44
CA LEU A 172 -19.01 0.78 6.33
C LEU A 172 -20.37 1.39 6.69
N ALA A 173 -20.41 2.70 6.98
CA ALA A 173 -21.66 3.41 7.21
C ALA A 173 -22.58 3.38 5.98
N GLY A 174 -22.02 3.59 4.78
CA GLY A 174 -22.78 3.50 3.52
C GLY A 174 -23.34 2.09 3.26
N VAL A 175 -22.56 1.03 3.53
CA VAL A 175 -23.07 -0.36 3.42
C VAL A 175 -24.18 -0.62 4.45
N ALA A 176 -24.06 -0.10 5.67
CA ALA A 176 -25.10 -0.23 6.69
C ALA A 176 -26.42 0.44 6.25
N GLU A 177 -26.36 1.65 5.68
CA GLU A 177 -27.52 2.36 5.14
C GLU A 177 -28.15 1.59 3.97
N LEU A 178 -27.34 1.09 3.03
CA LEU A 178 -27.82 0.30 1.91
C LEU A 178 -28.47 -1.01 2.37
N ASN A 179 -27.91 -1.68 3.38
CA ASN A 179 -28.52 -2.87 3.98
C ASN A 179 -29.92 -2.60 4.56
N GLN A 180 -30.14 -1.41 5.13
CA GLN A 180 -31.47 -1.02 5.62
C GLN A 180 -32.43 -0.72 4.46
N ARG A 181 -31.98 0.01 3.44
CA ARG A 181 -32.78 0.32 2.24
C ARG A 181 -33.16 -0.93 1.44
N ILE A 182 -32.21 -1.85 1.23
CA ILE A 182 -32.44 -3.13 0.56
C ILE A 182 -33.50 -3.93 1.30
N ARG A 183 -33.38 -4.05 2.64
CA ARG A 183 -34.39 -4.74 3.46
C ARG A 183 -35.77 -4.12 3.29
N ALA A 184 -35.87 -2.79 3.33
CA ALA A 184 -37.15 -2.08 3.18
C ALA A 184 -37.76 -2.26 1.77
N PHE A 185 -36.94 -2.20 0.72
CA PHE A 185 -37.38 -2.41 -0.66
C PHE A 185 -37.82 -3.86 -0.92
N ALA A 186 -37.03 -4.83 -0.45
CA ALA A 186 -37.36 -6.25 -0.55
C ALA A 186 -38.68 -6.57 0.17
N ALA A 187 -38.86 -6.05 1.40
CA ALA A 187 -40.11 -6.23 2.16
C ALA A 187 -41.32 -5.59 1.47
N ALA A 188 -41.12 -4.54 0.67
CA ALA A 188 -42.15 -3.89 -0.14
C ALA A 188 -42.33 -4.52 -1.54
N GLY A 189 -41.61 -5.59 -1.87
CA GLY A 189 -41.64 -6.23 -3.20
C GLY A 189 -41.08 -5.36 -4.33
N ARG A 190 -40.22 -4.38 -4.01
CA ARG A 190 -39.58 -3.48 -4.98
C ARG A 190 -38.24 -4.06 -5.45
N ASP A 191 -37.82 -3.67 -6.64
CA ASP A 191 -36.53 -4.03 -7.22
C ASP A 191 -35.36 -3.46 -6.39
N THR A 192 -34.45 -4.33 -5.95
CA THR A 192 -33.27 -3.99 -5.13
C THR A 192 -31.97 -3.97 -5.93
N THR A 193 -31.98 -4.38 -7.21
CA THR A 193 -30.75 -4.65 -8.00
C THR A 193 -29.79 -3.47 -8.06
N ALA A 194 -30.29 -2.25 -8.28
CA ALA A 194 -29.45 -1.05 -8.27
C ALA A 194 -28.83 -0.74 -6.89
N LEU A 195 -29.55 -1.03 -5.80
CA LEU A 195 -29.01 -0.87 -4.44
C LEU A 195 -27.94 -1.94 -4.14
N LEU A 196 -28.11 -3.14 -4.68
CA LEU A 196 -27.12 -4.22 -4.60
C LEU A 196 -25.84 -3.84 -5.35
N ASP A 197 -25.95 -3.23 -6.53
CA ASP A 197 -24.79 -2.72 -7.29
C ASP A 197 -24.04 -1.62 -6.52
N GLN A 198 -24.76 -0.66 -5.93
CA GLN A 198 -24.15 0.38 -5.09
C GLN A 198 -23.46 -0.20 -3.85
N ARG A 199 -24.10 -1.19 -3.21
CA ARG A 199 -23.54 -1.85 -2.02
C ARG A 199 -22.26 -2.60 -2.38
N GLN A 200 -22.30 -3.30 -3.50
CA GLN A 200 -21.16 -4.01 -4.06
C GLN A 200 -19.95 -3.09 -4.20
N THR A 201 -20.11 -1.93 -4.85
CA THR A 201 -19.02 -0.96 -5.02
C THR A 201 -18.45 -0.49 -3.68
N LEU A 202 -19.28 -0.24 -2.66
CA LEU A 202 -18.79 0.12 -1.33
C LEU A 202 -18.05 -1.04 -0.64
N VAL A 203 -18.50 -2.27 -0.81
CA VAL A 203 -17.79 -3.45 -0.29
C VAL A 203 -16.45 -3.62 -1.00
N ASP A 204 -16.37 -3.30 -2.30
CA ASP A 204 -15.11 -3.34 -3.05
C ASP A 204 -14.12 -2.27 -2.53
N VAL A 205 -14.59 -1.07 -2.17
CA VAL A 205 -13.77 -0.05 -1.50
C VAL A 205 -13.28 -0.52 -0.12
N ILE A 206 -14.14 -1.17 0.67
CA ILE A 206 -13.75 -1.75 1.97
C ILE A 206 -12.68 -2.84 1.76
N ALA A 207 -12.86 -3.69 0.75
CA ALA A 207 -11.95 -4.79 0.42
C ALA A 207 -10.53 -4.32 0.07
N GLN A 208 -10.38 -3.12 -0.50
CA GLN A 208 -9.07 -2.52 -0.76
C GLN A 208 -8.33 -2.19 0.55
N ALA A 209 -9.04 -1.72 1.57
CA ALA A 209 -8.45 -1.36 2.87
C ALA A 209 -8.10 -2.60 3.70
N VAL A 210 -9.04 -3.54 3.81
CA VAL A 210 -8.93 -4.78 4.60
C VAL A 210 -9.52 -5.96 3.83
N PRO A 211 -8.93 -7.16 3.85
CA PRO A 211 -9.50 -8.32 3.17
C PRO A 211 -10.82 -8.73 3.84
N VAL A 212 -11.92 -8.68 3.08
CA VAL A 212 -13.27 -8.92 3.58
C VAL A 212 -13.82 -10.29 3.20
N ARG A 213 -14.65 -10.83 4.08
CA ARG A 213 -15.56 -11.96 3.82
C ARG A 213 -16.99 -11.49 4.03
N GLU A 214 -17.80 -11.74 3.03
CA GLU A 214 -19.23 -11.43 3.02
C GLU A 214 -20.01 -12.66 3.48
N ILE A 215 -20.92 -12.46 4.43
CA ILE A 215 -21.82 -13.51 4.91
C ILE A 215 -23.25 -13.05 4.64
N SER A 216 -24.00 -13.84 3.87
CA SER A 216 -25.40 -13.55 3.61
C SER A 216 -26.21 -13.62 4.92
N ARG A 217 -27.04 -12.61 5.10
CA ARG A 217 -28.14 -12.54 6.07
C ARG A 217 -29.43 -12.58 5.24
N GLY A 218 -30.50 -13.18 5.77
CA GLY A 218 -31.78 -13.26 5.05
C GLY A 218 -32.29 -11.89 4.59
N ASN A 219 -33.20 -11.86 3.59
CA ASN A 219 -33.72 -10.63 2.97
C ASN A 219 -32.66 -9.76 2.29
N ASP A 220 -31.77 -10.40 1.52
CA ASP A 220 -30.68 -9.77 0.75
C ASP A 220 -29.69 -8.94 1.58
N GLN A 221 -29.63 -9.15 2.89
CA GLN A 221 -28.71 -8.44 3.76
C GLN A 221 -27.36 -9.14 3.83
N ILE A 222 -26.33 -8.41 4.26
CA ILE A 222 -24.99 -8.96 4.39
C ILE A 222 -24.36 -8.53 5.71
N ALA A 223 -23.55 -9.41 6.29
CA ALA A 223 -22.60 -9.10 7.33
C ALA A 223 -21.18 -9.18 6.75
N LEU A 224 -20.27 -8.33 7.25
CA LEU A 224 -18.90 -8.25 6.80
C LEU A 224 -17.95 -8.58 7.95
N TYR A 225 -16.95 -9.41 7.65
CA TYR A 225 -15.87 -9.77 8.56
C TYR A 225 -14.53 -9.62 7.84
N THR A 226 -13.45 -9.35 8.57
CA THR A 226 -12.12 -9.53 8.00
C THR A 226 -11.85 -11.02 7.76
N SER A 227 -10.91 -11.35 6.88
CA SER A 227 -10.43 -12.73 6.69
C SER A 227 -9.90 -13.36 8.00
N ALA A 228 -9.41 -12.53 8.91
CA ALA A 228 -8.95 -12.90 10.25
C ALA A 228 -10.06 -12.89 11.34
N GLY A 229 -11.32 -12.69 10.96
CA GLY A 229 -12.49 -12.85 11.83
C GLY A 229 -12.88 -11.62 12.66
N THR A 230 -12.33 -10.44 12.38
CA THR A 230 -12.78 -9.19 13.02
C THR A 230 -14.12 -8.78 12.41
N LEU A 231 -15.13 -8.54 13.25
CA LEU A 231 -16.44 -8.05 12.81
C LEU A 231 -16.31 -6.62 12.26
N LEU A 232 -16.77 -6.40 11.02
CA LEU A 232 -16.78 -5.08 10.37
C LEU A 232 -18.19 -4.50 10.33
N LEU A 233 -19.20 -5.33 10.05
CA LEU A 233 -20.59 -4.91 9.96
C LEU A 233 -21.52 -6.09 10.25
N ASP A 234 -22.41 -5.95 11.22
CA ASP A 234 -23.58 -6.82 11.39
C ASP A 234 -24.68 -6.00 12.08
N GLY A 235 -25.55 -5.37 11.29
CA GLY A 235 -26.48 -4.35 11.77
C GLY A 235 -25.81 -2.99 11.92
N GLU A 236 -24.98 -2.82 12.95
CA GLU A 236 -24.20 -1.59 13.18
C GLU A 236 -22.78 -1.73 12.61
N PRO A 237 -22.26 -0.70 11.92
CA PRO A 237 -20.89 -0.70 11.42
C PRO A 237 -19.89 -0.56 12.58
N ALA A 238 -18.80 -1.32 12.52
CA ALA A 238 -17.69 -1.15 13.44
C ALA A 238 -17.01 0.20 13.21
N GLN A 239 -16.59 0.86 14.30
CA GLN A 239 -15.90 2.15 14.25
C GLN A 239 -14.39 1.95 14.41
N PHE A 240 -13.63 2.29 13.37
CA PHE A 240 -12.18 2.27 13.40
C PHE A 240 -11.64 3.62 13.89
N GLY A 241 -10.76 3.59 14.88
CA GLY A 241 -10.11 4.78 15.43
C GLY A 241 -8.61 4.79 15.14
N PHE A 242 -8.11 5.91 14.63
CA PHE A 242 -6.70 6.17 14.41
C PHE A 242 -6.44 7.68 14.50
N THR A 243 -5.31 8.07 15.09
CA THR A 243 -4.88 9.47 15.17
C THR A 243 -3.52 9.62 14.52
N ALA A 244 -3.46 10.37 13.42
CA ALA A 244 -2.20 10.65 12.73
C ALA A 244 -1.26 11.48 13.61
N THR A 245 0.02 11.23 13.44
CA THR A 245 1.11 11.94 14.10
C THR A 245 1.58 13.08 13.22
N GLY A 246 1.70 14.29 13.78
CA GLY A 246 2.08 15.49 13.02
C GLY A 246 3.48 15.38 12.39
N MET A 247 4.48 15.04 13.20
CA MET A 247 5.85 14.77 12.76
C MET A 247 6.33 13.49 13.43
N ILE A 248 6.82 12.55 12.61
CA ILE A 248 7.44 11.32 13.08
C ILE A 248 8.96 11.47 13.08
N THR A 249 9.58 11.31 14.25
CA THR A 249 11.04 11.23 14.38
C THR A 249 11.51 9.77 14.43
N PRO A 250 12.80 9.49 14.15
CA PRO A 250 13.32 8.12 14.09
C PRO A 250 13.12 7.27 15.35
N ASP A 251 13.15 7.89 16.54
CA ASP A 251 12.95 7.24 17.84
C ASP A 251 11.47 6.89 18.14
N MET A 252 10.52 7.53 17.46
CA MET A 252 9.11 7.30 17.70
C MET A 252 8.69 5.91 17.23
N THR A 253 8.14 5.11 18.14
CA THR A 253 7.58 3.78 17.86
C THR A 253 6.20 3.62 18.50
N LEU A 254 5.45 2.62 18.05
CA LEU A 254 4.21 2.19 18.71
C LEU A 254 4.49 1.66 20.12
N ALA A 255 5.56 0.89 20.30
CA ALA A 255 5.95 0.32 21.59
C ALA A 255 6.31 1.38 22.63
N ALA A 256 6.92 2.50 22.21
CA ALA A 256 7.22 3.64 23.06
C ALA A 256 5.98 4.51 23.39
N GLY A 257 4.81 4.20 22.82
CA GLY A 257 3.57 4.97 23.01
C GLY A 257 3.54 6.32 22.28
N SER A 258 4.57 6.62 21.50
CA SER A 258 4.70 7.86 20.72
C SER A 258 3.90 7.87 19.42
N LEU A 259 3.52 6.69 18.90
CA LEU A 259 2.68 6.52 17.72
C LEU A 259 1.34 5.90 18.09
N SER A 260 0.28 6.35 17.42
CA SER A 260 -1.04 5.74 17.55
C SER A 260 -1.12 4.38 16.85
N GLY A 261 -1.77 3.42 17.49
CA GLY A 261 -2.22 2.18 16.88
C GLY A 261 -3.62 2.29 16.28
N LEU A 262 -4.11 1.21 15.67
CA LEU A 262 -5.49 1.10 15.24
C LEU A 262 -6.38 0.63 16.40
N SER A 263 -7.61 1.11 16.47
CA SER A 263 -8.64 0.60 17.37
C SER A 263 -9.92 0.26 16.61
N VAL A 264 -10.71 -0.66 17.17
CA VAL A 264 -12.04 -1.03 16.68
C VAL A 264 -13.00 -0.96 17.86
N ASN A 265 -14.06 -0.15 17.74
CA ASN A 265 -15.03 0.10 18.81
C ASN A 265 -14.35 0.50 20.13
N GLY A 266 -13.32 1.34 20.05
CA GLY A 266 -12.52 1.81 21.19
C GLY A 266 -11.53 0.79 21.77
N GLN A 267 -11.47 -0.44 21.25
CA GLN A 267 -10.52 -1.45 21.69
C GLN A 267 -9.29 -1.51 20.77
N PRO A 268 -8.05 -1.54 21.30
CA PRO A 268 -6.86 -1.66 20.48
C PRO A 268 -6.88 -2.91 19.60
N LEU A 269 -6.50 -2.75 18.33
CA LEU A 269 -6.36 -3.83 17.37
C LEU A 269 -4.89 -4.00 16.99
N ARG A 270 -4.40 -5.24 17.02
CA ARG A 270 -3.04 -5.55 16.55
C ARG A 270 -2.98 -5.51 15.02
N THR A 271 -2.05 -4.71 14.51
CA THR A 271 -1.86 -4.40 13.08
C THR A 271 -0.63 -5.04 12.45
N ALA A 272 0.24 -5.69 13.24
CA ALA A 272 1.43 -6.35 12.75
C ALA A 272 1.10 -7.44 11.70
N PRO A 273 1.87 -7.58 10.62
CA PRO A 273 1.65 -8.62 9.59
C PRO A 273 1.63 -10.03 10.19
N SER A 274 2.50 -10.29 11.17
CA SER A 274 2.53 -11.56 11.89
C SER A 274 1.52 -11.56 13.04
N GLY A 275 0.42 -12.31 12.87
CA GLY A 275 -0.60 -12.49 13.92
C GLY A 275 -1.56 -11.30 14.12
N GLY A 276 -1.54 -10.30 13.25
CA GLY A 276 -2.53 -9.21 13.22
C GLY A 276 -3.92 -9.67 12.78
N ARG A 277 -4.97 -8.98 13.27
CA ARG A 277 -6.38 -9.34 13.01
C ARG A 277 -7.00 -8.63 11.80
N LEU A 278 -6.17 -7.90 11.04
CA LEU A 278 -6.56 -7.19 9.81
C LEU A 278 -6.30 -8.00 8.53
N GLY A 279 -5.46 -9.03 8.56
CA GLY A 279 -4.98 -9.70 7.34
C GLY A 279 -3.96 -8.86 6.56
N GLU A 280 -3.69 -9.21 5.31
CA GLU A 280 -2.64 -8.59 4.46
C GLU A 280 -3.17 -7.47 3.53
N GLY A 281 -4.17 -6.70 3.98
CA GLY A 281 -4.72 -5.59 3.17
C GLY A 281 -3.84 -4.33 3.18
N ARG A 282 -4.27 -3.29 2.46
CA ARG A 282 -3.58 -1.99 2.37
C ARG A 282 -3.28 -1.38 3.73
N LEU A 283 -4.22 -1.42 4.69
CA LEU A 283 -3.97 -0.87 6.03
C LEU A 283 -2.83 -1.59 6.75
N ALA A 284 -2.79 -2.92 6.69
CA ALA A 284 -1.72 -3.70 7.32
C ALA A 284 -0.36 -3.40 6.68
N ALA A 285 -0.31 -3.27 5.34
CA ALA A 285 0.90 -2.88 4.63
C ALA A 285 1.41 -1.49 5.05
N LEU A 286 0.52 -0.51 5.21
CA LEU A 286 0.91 0.83 5.67
C LEU A 286 1.45 0.83 7.11
N PHE A 287 0.83 0.07 8.02
CA PHE A 287 1.34 -0.08 9.39
C PHE A 287 2.71 -0.74 9.40
N ALA A 288 2.89 -1.84 8.67
CA ALA A 288 4.16 -2.53 8.55
C ALA A 288 5.26 -1.63 7.96
N LEU A 289 4.94 -0.84 6.93
CA LEU A 289 5.88 0.13 6.39
C LEU A 289 6.30 1.16 7.44
N ARG A 290 5.35 1.74 8.17
CA ARG A 290 5.59 2.79 9.19
C ARG A 290 6.35 2.28 10.41
N ASP A 291 6.02 1.07 10.86
CA ASP A 291 6.39 0.55 12.18
C ASP A 291 7.47 -0.55 12.14
N GLU A 292 7.70 -1.19 10.99
CA GLU A 292 8.68 -2.27 10.84
C GLU A 292 9.71 -1.98 9.73
N THR A 293 9.28 -1.92 8.47
CA THR A 293 10.19 -1.86 7.31
C THR A 293 11.02 -0.59 7.25
N ALA A 294 10.40 0.59 7.39
CA ALA A 294 11.14 1.85 7.35
C ALA A 294 12.02 2.06 8.60
N PRO A 295 11.56 1.74 9.82
CA PRO A 295 12.44 1.72 11.00
C PRO A 295 13.65 0.77 10.86
N GLU A 296 13.48 -0.41 10.27
CA GLU A 296 14.59 -1.32 10.02
C GLU A 296 15.62 -0.74 9.04
N ALA A 297 15.16 -0.13 7.94
CA ALA A 297 16.03 0.56 7.01
C ALA A 297 16.80 1.72 7.69
N GLN A 298 16.11 2.49 8.54
CA GLN A 298 16.73 3.55 9.33
C GLN A 298 17.77 3.00 10.30
N ALA A 299 17.48 1.90 11.01
CA ALA A 299 18.39 1.28 11.97
C ALA A 299 19.68 0.78 11.29
N ASN A 300 19.59 0.23 10.08
CA ASN A 300 20.78 -0.18 9.32
C ASN A 300 21.62 1.02 8.86
N LEU A 301 20.97 2.12 8.48
CA LEU A 301 21.67 3.36 8.13
C LEU A 301 22.34 4.01 9.35
N ASP A 302 21.67 4.02 10.51
CA ASP A 302 22.20 4.52 11.77
C ASP A 302 23.38 3.67 12.25
N ALA A 303 23.31 2.34 12.09
CA ALA A 303 24.41 1.44 12.40
C ALA A 303 25.67 1.72 11.56
N LEU A 304 25.50 2.06 10.27
CA LEU A 304 26.61 2.49 9.41
C LEU A 304 27.20 3.84 9.87
N ALA A 305 26.35 4.80 10.22
CA ALA A 305 26.78 6.09 10.75
C ALA A 305 27.54 5.92 12.07
N ARG A 306 27.05 5.04 12.96
CA ARG A 306 27.71 4.68 14.20
C ARG A 306 29.08 4.03 13.96
N ASP A 307 29.14 3.04 13.08
CA ASP A 307 30.40 2.36 12.74
C ASP A 307 31.44 3.35 12.19
N LEU A 308 31.03 4.28 11.32
CA LEU A 308 31.86 5.38 10.84
C LEU A 308 32.39 6.25 12.00
N MET A 309 31.51 6.70 12.90
CA MET A 309 31.90 7.53 14.05
C MET A 309 32.88 6.80 14.98
N GLU A 310 32.58 5.55 15.34
CA GLU A 310 33.41 4.76 16.26
C GLU A 310 34.76 4.36 15.66
N ARG A 311 34.87 4.24 14.33
CA ARG A 311 36.17 4.03 13.64
C ARG A 311 37.08 5.23 13.80
N VAL A 312 36.58 6.41 13.47
CA VAL A 312 37.43 7.62 13.40
C VAL A 312 37.61 8.29 14.75
N SER A 313 36.81 7.91 15.75
CA SER A 313 36.92 8.39 17.14
C SER A 313 37.70 7.45 18.06
N ALA A 314 38.33 6.40 17.54
CA ALA A 314 39.23 5.57 18.33
C ALA A 314 40.45 6.40 18.82
N PRO A 315 40.90 6.27 20.08
CA PRO A 315 42.07 7.01 20.59
C PRO A 315 43.36 6.81 19.77
N ALA A 316 43.52 5.63 19.15
CA ALA A 316 44.66 5.32 18.30
C ALA A 316 44.69 6.14 16.99
N VAL A 317 43.54 6.62 16.51
CA VAL A 317 43.44 7.44 15.28
C VAL A 317 43.82 8.88 15.55
N ASP A 318 43.44 9.41 16.71
CA ASP A 318 43.75 10.79 17.09
C ASP A 318 44.01 10.88 18.60
N PRO A 319 45.29 10.74 19.01
CA PRO A 319 45.69 10.80 20.42
C PRO A 319 45.69 12.23 20.98
N THR A 320 45.47 13.26 20.15
CA THR A 320 45.43 14.67 20.61
C THR A 320 44.11 15.04 21.28
N ARG A 321 43.06 14.21 21.09
CA ARG A 321 41.73 14.47 21.62
C ARG A 321 41.65 14.10 23.10
N ALA A 322 40.92 14.90 23.86
CA ALA A 322 40.53 14.55 25.22
C ALA A 322 39.64 13.28 25.22
N PRO A 323 39.70 12.44 26.27
CA PRO A 323 38.78 11.32 26.42
C PRO A 323 37.32 11.77 26.31
N GLY A 324 36.53 11.07 25.49
CA GLY A 324 35.12 11.41 25.26
C GLY A 324 34.87 12.59 24.30
N ALA A 325 35.91 13.26 23.80
CA ALA A 325 35.72 14.29 22.78
C ALA A 325 35.30 13.67 21.43
N PRO A 326 34.47 14.38 20.63
CA PRO A 326 34.01 13.89 19.34
C PRO A 326 35.17 13.64 18.35
N GLY A 327 34.96 12.75 17.38
CA GLY A 327 35.91 12.47 16.30
C GLY A 327 35.79 13.46 15.15
N LEU A 328 36.23 13.05 13.95
CA LEU A 328 35.99 13.83 12.72
C LEU A 328 34.49 13.96 12.42
N PHE A 329 33.71 12.94 12.75
CA PHE A 329 32.26 12.97 12.72
C PHE A 329 31.70 13.17 14.13
N THR A 330 30.58 13.86 14.20
CA THR A 330 29.86 14.27 15.41
C THR A 330 28.38 13.91 15.28
N ASP A 331 27.70 13.74 16.41
CA ASP A 331 26.23 13.67 16.46
C ASP A 331 25.72 15.08 16.76
N ALA A 332 25.31 15.82 15.73
CA ALA A 332 24.88 17.22 15.83
C ALA A 332 25.86 18.12 16.63
N GLY A 333 27.17 17.93 16.44
CA GLY A 333 28.23 18.68 17.13
C GLY A 333 28.72 18.06 18.45
N ALA A 334 28.04 17.02 18.96
CA ALA A 334 28.44 16.29 20.17
C ALA A 334 29.19 14.99 19.85
N ALA A 335 29.75 14.36 20.88
CA ALA A 335 30.20 12.97 20.79
C ALA A 335 29.00 12.02 20.69
N PHE A 336 29.21 10.84 20.10
CA PHE A 336 28.15 9.83 19.97
C PHE A 336 27.70 9.32 21.35
N ASP A 337 26.38 9.28 21.57
CA ASP A 337 25.73 8.63 22.71
C ASP A 337 24.93 7.41 22.21
N PRO A 338 25.27 6.17 22.64
CA PRO A 338 24.53 4.96 22.29
C PRO A 338 23.05 4.98 22.65
N LEU A 339 22.63 5.82 23.61
CA LEU A 339 21.22 5.95 24.00
C LEU A 339 20.39 6.77 23.01
N THR A 340 21.03 7.53 22.13
CA THR A 340 20.36 8.40 21.15
C THR A 340 20.61 7.94 19.70
N GLU A 341 21.00 6.69 19.48
CA GLU A 341 21.33 6.18 18.14
C GLU A 341 20.21 6.33 17.08
N PRO A 342 18.90 6.15 17.36
CA PRO A 342 17.87 6.31 16.34
C PRO A 342 17.92 7.69 15.67
N GLY A 343 18.10 7.72 14.35
CA GLY A 343 18.24 8.94 13.55
C GLY A 343 19.66 9.48 13.43
N LEU A 344 20.68 8.80 13.96
CA LEU A 344 22.07 9.21 13.91
C LEU A 344 22.55 9.55 12.49
N ALA A 345 22.16 8.76 11.50
CA ALA A 345 22.53 9.02 10.11
C ALA A 345 22.00 10.39 9.60
N GLY A 346 20.85 10.83 10.10
CA GLY A 346 20.27 12.14 9.82
C GLY A 346 20.95 13.31 10.55
N ARG A 347 21.61 13.02 11.68
CA ARG A 347 22.25 14.02 12.54
C ARG A 347 23.78 14.05 12.42
N LEU A 348 24.35 13.10 11.68
CA LEU A 348 25.78 12.99 11.48
C LEU A 348 26.32 14.27 10.85
N ALA A 349 27.27 14.92 11.53
CA ALA A 349 27.85 16.18 11.09
C ALA A 349 29.38 16.16 11.19
N LEU A 350 30.04 17.00 10.40
CA LEU A 350 31.48 17.19 10.51
C LEU A 350 31.84 18.00 11.75
N ASN A 351 32.97 17.64 12.36
CA ASN A 351 33.52 18.39 13.47
C ASN A 351 34.02 19.76 12.99
N ALA A 352 33.42 20.83 13.51
CA ALA A 352 33.74 22.21 13.18
C ALA A 352 35.24 22.54 13.32
N ALA A 353 35.99 21.83 14.19
CA ALA A 353 37.42 22.04 14.33
C ALA A 353 38.21 21.75 13.04
N ALA A 354 37.76 20.84 12.17
CA ALA A 354 38.42 20.54 10.90
C ALA A 354 37.94 21.40 9.72
N ASP A 355 36.91 22.23 9.93
CA ASP A 355 36.17 22.91 8.86
C ASP A 355 36.43 24.42 8.88
N PRO A 356 37.18 24.98 7.90
CA PRO A 356 37.41 26.41 7.82
C PRO A 356 36.14 27.28 7.74
N ASP A 357 35.06 26.76 7.14
CA ASP A 357 33.79 27.50 7.03
C ASP A 357 33.12 27.68 8.39
N GLN A 358 33.46 26.84 9.37
CA GLN A 358 32.95 26.86 10.74
C GLN A 358 33.99 27.40 11.74
N GLY A 359 35.05 28.05 11.26
CA GLY A 359 36.12 28.62 12.10
C GLY A 359 37.20 27.61 12.54
N GLY A 360 37.17 26.40 11.99
CA GLY A 360 38.21 25.38 12.14
C GLY A 360 39.40 25.58 11.20
N ALA A 361 40.21 24.54 11.07
CA ALA A 361 41.37 24.58 10.18
C ALA A 361 41.72 23.20 9.60
N LEU A 362 41.99 23.15 8.29
CA LEU A 362 42.28 21.91 7.55
C LEU A 362 43.48 21.14 8.11
N TRP A 363 44.51 21.83 8.61
CA TRP A 363 45.68 21.18 9.20
C TRP A 363 45.33 20.27 10.37
N ARG A 364 44.18 20.46 11.04
CA ARG A 364 43.69 19.57 12.10
C ARG A 364 43.25 18.20 11.58
N LEU A 365 43.00 18.04 10.27
CA LEU A 365 42.85 16.73 9.62
C LEU A 365 44.18 15.96 9.60
N ARG A 366 45.31 16.68 9.52
CA ARG A 366 46.65 16.10 9.58
C ARG A 366 47.15 15.93 11.02
N ASP A 367 47.07 16.98 11.82
CA ASP A 367 47.80 17.05 13.10
C ASP A 367 46.97 16.62 14.32
N GLY A 368 45.65 16.51 14.16
CA GLY A 368 44.73 16.15 15.25
C GLY A 368 43.69 17.21 15.53
N LEU A 369 42.48 16.77 15.88
CA LEU A 369 41.36 17.67 16.20
C LEU A 369 41.57 18.40 17.52
N GLY A 370 42.31 17.80 18.46
CA GLY A 370 42.66 18.40 19.75
C GLY A 370 43.98 19.18 19.75
N ALA A 371 44.74 19.18 18.65
CA ALA A 371 46.01 19.89 18.57
C ALA A 371 45.83 21.41 18.75
N THR A 372 46.70 22.07 19.51
CA THR A 372 46.58 23.53 19.73
C THR A 372 47.31 24.35 18.68
N THR A 373 48.30 23.77 18.01
CA THR A 373 49.12 24.41 16.98
C THR A 373 49.40 23.44 15.83
N PRO A 374 49.65 23.92 14.60
CA PRO A 374 50.09 23.07 13.51
C PRO A 374 51.38 22.32 13.83
N GLY A 375 51.41 21.04 13.50
CA GLY A 375 52.58 20.18 13.55
C GLY A 375 53.42 20.26 12.28
N PRO A 376 54.43 19.37 12.13
CA PRO A 376 55.24 19.29 10.92
C PRO A 376 54.38 19.03 9.68
N ALA A 377 54.56 19.83 8.62
CA ALA A 377 53.71 19.75 7.42
C ALA A 377 53.71 18.35 6.76
N GLY A 378 54.83 17.63 6.89
CA GLY A 378 55.02 16.25 6.39
C GLY A 378 54.45 15.14 7.30
N PHE A 379 53.73 15.46 8.38
CA PHE A 379 53.20 14.46 9.29
C PHE A 379 52.03 13.67 8.68
N ALA A 380 52.29 12.44 8.21
CA ALA A 380 51.25 11.58 7.63
C ALA A 380 50.54 10.67 8.63
N GLY A 381 51.09 10.49 9.84
CA GLY A 381 50.74 9.38 10.74
C GLY A 381 49.25 9.28 11.08
N ARG A 382 48.58 10.41 11.33
CA ARG A 382 47.14 10.43 11.61
C ARG A 382 46.29 10.10 10.39
N LEU A 383 46.65 10.60 9.21
CA LEU A 383 45.92 10.30 7.97
C LEU A 383 46.06 8.82 7.60
N THR A 384 47.24 8.23 7.83
CA THR A 384 47.45 6.78 7.72
C THR A 384 46.58 6.02 8.72
N ALA A 385 46.57 6.40 9.99
CA ALA A 385 45.73 5.75 11.02
C ALA A 385 44.23 5.87 10.71
N LEU A 386 43.80 7.00 10.14
CA LEU A 386 42.42 7.19 9.67
C LEU A 386 42.08 6.26 8.50
N ALA A 387 42.95 6.14 7.50
CA ALA A 387 42.77 5.21 6.38
C ALA A 387 42.69 3.76 6.86
N GLU A 388 43.57 3.36 7.77
CA GLU A 388 43.57 2.02 8.38
C GLU A 388 42.28 1.76 9.16
N ALA A 389 41.78 2.74 9.93
CA ALA A 389 40.54 2.59 10.70
C ALA A 389 39.30 2.45 9.82
N LEU A 390 39.24 3.14 8.67
CA LEU A 390 38.16 3.00 7.69
C LEU A 390 38.17 1.60 7.04
N ALA A 391 39.36 1.10 6.70
CA ALA A 391 39.54 -0.20 6.05
C ALA A 391 39.45 -1.41 7.01
N ALA A 392 39.67 -1.22 8.32
CA ALA A 392 39.76 -2.31 9.28
C ALA A 392 38.47 -3.14 9.37
N PRO A 393 38.52 -4.48 9.34
CA PRO A 393 37.34 -5.30 9.63
C PRO A 393 36.90 -5.13 11.09
N ARG A 394 35.64 -4.76 11.33
CA ARG A 394 35.04 -4.62 12.68
C ARG A 394 33.68 -5.29 12.74
N ALA A 395 33.29 -5.73 13.94
CA ALA A 395 31.93 -6.18 14.21
C ALA A 395 31.02 -4.95 14.31
N GLN A 396 29.87 -4.99 13.64
CA GLN A 396 28.83 -3.97 13.80
C GLN A 396 28.28 -4.01 15.23
N ALA A 397 28.07 -2.82 15.82
CA ALA A 397 27.54 -2.71 17.17
C ALA A 397 26.00 -2.78 17.23
N SER A 398 25.33 -2.53 16.12
CA SER A 398 23.88 -2.37 15.99
C SER A 398 23.41 -2.71 14.56
N GLY A 399 22.13 -2.49 14.26
CA GLY A 399 21.50 -2.83 12.99
C GLY A 399 20.91 -4.25 12.96
N THR A 400 20.22 -4.58 11.86
CA THR A 400 19.54 -5.88 11.66
C THR A 400 20.31 -6.84 10.75
N LEU A 401 21.41 -6.37 10.14
CA LEU A 401 22.28 -7.20 9.32
C LEU A 401 22.93 -8.35 10.13
N SER A 402 23.32 -9.40 9.43
CA SER A 402 23.94 -10.56 10.08
C SER A 402 25.25 -10.19 10.78
N PRO A 403 25.54 -10.73 11.98
CA PRO A 403 26.82 -10.47 12.66
C PRO A 403 28.01 -10.89 11.80
N GLY A 404 29.05 -10.06 11.74
CA GLY A 404 30.25 -10.34 10.94
C GLY A 404 31.28 -9.22 11.03
N LEU A 405 32.53 -9.53 10.69
CA LEU A 405 33.61 -8.53 10.60
C LEU A 405 33.64 -7.92 9.19
N ARG A 406 33.51 -6.59 9.10
CA ARG A 406 33.43 -5.86 7.82
C ARG A 406 34.21 -4.55 7.87
N SER A 407 34.77 -4.14 6.73
CA SER A 407 35.18 -2.74 6.52
C SER A 407 33.94 -1.86 6.40
N LEU A 408 34.13 -0.53 6.45
CA LEU A 408 33.02 0.41 6.26
C LEU A 408 32.37 0.25 4.87
N SER A 409 33.20 0.15 3.82
CA SER A 409 32.76 -0.10 2.45
C SER A 409 32.01 -1.43 2.29
N ALA A 410 32.45 -2.49 2.95
CA ALA A 410 31.75 -3.78 2.93
C ALA A 410 30.40 -3.73 3.66
N LEU A 411 30.30 -3.00 4.77
CA LEU A 411 29.03 -2.78 5.49
C LEU A 411 28.02 -2.02 4.61
N ALA A 412 28.45 -0.95 3.95
CA ALA A 412 27.59 -0.21 3.03
C ALA A 412 27.16 -1.03 1.80
N ALA A 413 28.05 -1.85 1.26
CA ALA A 413 27.72 -2.77 0.17
C ALA A 413 26.67 -3.81 0.61
N GLU A 414 26.75 -4.30 1.85
CA GLU A 414 25.75 -5.24 2.38
C GLU A 414 24.39 -4.57 2.61
N ILE A 415 24.36 -3.33 3.13
CA ILE A 415 23.12 -2.55 3.24
C ILE A 415 22.48 -2.37 1.86
N GLY A 416 23.27 -1.97 0.85
CA GLY A 416 22.80 -1.83 -0.52
C GLY A 416 22.30 -3.14 -1.11
N SER A 417 23.03 -4.24 -0.91
CA SER A 417 22.64 -5.57 -1.40
C SER A 417 21.36 -6.08 -0.73
N ALA A 418 21.23 -5.91 0.59
CA ALA A 418 20.03 -6.28 1.32
C ALA A 418 18.81 -5.48 0.85
N GLN A 419 18.98 -4.17 0.63
CA GLN A 419 17.92 -3.32 0.07
C GLN A 419 17.50 -3.77 -1.33
N SER A 420 18.46 -4.03 -2.22
CA SER A 420 18.17 -4.49 -3.58
C SER A 420 17.48 -5.86 -3.58
N ALA A 421 17.90 -6.78 -2.72
CA ALA A 421 17.26 -8.09 -2.56
C ALA A 421 15.82 -7.94 -2.05
N ALA A 422 15.58 -7.07 -1.06
CA ALA A 422 14.24 -6.79 -0.55
C ALA A 422 13.34 -6.18 -1.62
N ARG A 423 13.84 -5.21 -2.41
CA ARG A 423 13.10 -4.60 -3.52
C ARG A 423 12.75 -5.62 -4.59
N LEU A 424 13.72 -6.42 -5.06
CA LEU A 424 13.49 -7.44 -6.08
C LEU A 424 12.50 -8.51 -5.61
N GLY A 425 12.56 -8.90 -4.34
CA GLY A 425 11.57 -9.78 -3.73
C GLY A 425 10.17 -9.16 -3.74
N ALA A 426 10.04 -7.91 -3.30
CA ALA A 426 8.75 -7.20 -3.30
C ALA A 426 8.19 -6.97 -4.71
N GLU A 427 9.05 -6.74 -5.71
CA GLU A 427 8.66 -6.61 -7.11
C GLU A 427 8.13 -7.94 -7.66
N ALA A 428 8.80 -9.06 -7.38
CA ALA A 428 8.34 -10.39 -7.78
C ALA A 428 6.99 -10.75 -7.13
N GLU A 429 6.83 -10.48 -5.83
CA GLU A 429 5.55 -10.69 -5.11
C GLU A 429 4.43 -9.81 -5.68
N THR A 430 4.73 -8.55 -6.03
CA THR A 430 3.76 -7.64 -6.65
C THR A 430 3.34 -8.13 -8.02
N ALA A 431 4.29 -8.57 -8.85
CA ALA A 431 4.01 -9.10 -10.18
C ALA A 431 3.13 -10.37 -10.12
N PHE A 432 3.44 -11.28 -9.19
CA PHE A 432 2.62 -12.47 -8.96
C PHE A 432 1.20 -12.11 -8.48
N ALA A 433 1.08 -11.21 -7.51
CA ALA A 433 -0.21 -10.76 -7.00
C ALA A 433 -1.06 -10.07 -8.08
N ALA A 434 -0.43 -9.25 -8.94
CA ALA A 434 -1.08 -8.61 -10.07
C ALA A 434 -1.60 -9.63 -11.09
N ALA A 435 -0.76 -10.59 -11.52
CA ALA A 435 -1.16 -11.63 -12.46
C ALA A 435 -2.35 -12.46 -11.96
N ARG A 436 -2.37 -12.79 -10.65
CA ARG A 436 -3.49 -13.49 -10.01
C ARG A 436 -4.77 -12.64 -10.03
N SER A 437 -4.67 -11.38 -9.63
CA SER A 437 -5.79 -10.42 -9.62
C SER A 437 -6.37 -10.25 -11.02
N ASP A 438 -5.53 -10.07 -12.03
CA ASP A 438 -5.93 -9.91 -13.43
C ASP A 438 -6.60 -11.17 -14.01
N THR A 439 -6.10 -12.36 -13.64
CA THR A 439 -6.70 -13.63 -14.04
C THR A 439 -8.11 -13.79 -13.45
N LEU A 440 -8.27 -13.51 -12.16
CA LEU A 440 -9.57 -13.57 -11.48
C LEU A 440 -10.52 -12.50 -12.00
N ARG A 441 -10.01 -11.30 -12.32
CA ARG A 441 -10.80 -10.22 -12.92
C ARG A 441 -11.30 -10.62 -14.29
N SER A 442 -10.44 -11.20 -15.12
CA SER A 442 -10.81 -11.69 -16.45
C SER A 442 -11.86 -12.80 -16.38
N ALA A 443 -11.69 -13.77 -15.48
CA ALA A 443 -12.68 -14.82 -15.23
C ALA A 443 -14.02 -14.23 -14.73
N PHE A 444 -13.97 -13.23 -13.84
CA PHE A 444 -15.17 -12.56 -13.34
C PHE A 444 -15.93 -11.83 -14.47
N LEU A 445 -15.20 -11.14 -15.35
CA LEU A 445 -15.77 -10.45 -16.50
C LEU A 445 -16.36 -11.40 -17.55
N GLN A 446 -15.83 -12.63 -17.70
CA GLN A 446 -16.43 -13.64 -18.58
C GLN A 446 -17.83 -14.06 -18.13
N GLY A 447 -18.11 -14.03 -16.82
CA GLY A 447 -19.46 -14.23 -16.27
C GLY A 447 -20.33 -12.97 -16.31
N GLY A 448 -19.81 -11.86 -16.83
CA GLY A 448 -20.47 -10.56 -16.90
C GLY A 448 -21.48 -10.43 -18.04
N VAL A 449 -21.74 -9.19 -18.46
CA VAL A 449 -22.65 -8.92 -19.57
C VAL A 449 -21.93 -9.14 -20.91
N ASP A 450 -22.35 -10.16 -21.65
CA ASP A 450 -22.00 -10.31 -23.07
C ASP A 450 -22.98 -9.48 -23.91
N THR A 451 -22.50 -8.37 -24.46
CA THR A 451 -23.34 -7.44 -25.25
C THR A 451 -23.87 -8.08 -26.52
N ASP A 452 -23.12 -8.99 -27.15
CA ASP A 452 -23.56 -9.65 -28.38
C ASP A 452 -24.68 -10.63 -28.08
N GLN A 453 -24.54 -11.41 -27.00
CA GLN A 453 -25.60 -12.30 -26.54
C GLN A 453 -26.84 -11.52 -26.09
N GLU A 454 -26.68 -10.41 -25.38
CA GLU A 454 -27.79 -9.55 -24.98
C GLU A 454 -28.50 -8.94 -26.19
N MET A 455 -27.77 -8.49 -27.23
CA MET A 455 -28.37 -8.01 -28.47
C MET A 455 -29.13 -9.11 -29.23
N GLN A 456 -28.60 -10.34 -29.29
CA GLN A 456 -29.31 -11.48 -29.87
C GLN A 456 -30.60 -11.80 -29.10
N ASN A 457 -30.54 -11.77 -27.77
CA ASN A 457 -31.72 -11.96 -26.92
C ASN A 457 -32.75 -10.84 -27.16
N LEU A 458 -32.31 -9.60 -27.34
CA LEU A 458 -33.19 -8.47 -27.64
C LEU A 458 -33.99 -8.70 -28.92
N LEU A 459 -33.36 -9.21 -29.99
CA LEU A 459 -34.04 -9.55 -31.24
C LEU A 459 -35.13 -10.63 -31.04
N LEU A 460 -34.86 -11.65 -30.21
CA LEU A 460 -35.86 -12.66 -29.86
C LEU A 460 -37.03 -12.07 -29.05
N ILE A 461 -36.71 -11.16 -28.12
CA ILE A 461 -37.71 -10.46 -27.31
C ILE A 461 -38.60 -9.58 -28.20
N GLU A 462 -38.03 -8.87 -29.18
CA GLU A 462 -38.78 -8.06 -30.15
C GLU A 462 -39.72 -8.91 -31.01
N GLN A 463 -39.26 -10.07 -31.49
CA GLN A 463 -40.11 -11.03 -32.22
C GLN A 463 -41.26 -11.54 -31.35
N ALA A 464 -40.99 -11.88 -30.08
CA ALA A 464 -42.02 -12.32 -29.14
C ALA A 464 -43.03 -11.21 -28.82
N TYR A 465 -42.56 -9.97 -28.67
CA TYR A 465 -43.41 -8.79 -28.48
C TYR A 465 -44.34 -8.58 -29.69
N ALA A 466 -43.79 -8.64 -30.91
CA ALA A 466 -44.58 -8.51 -32.15
C ALA A 466 -45.62 -9.63 -32.30
N ALA A 467 -45.27 -10.87 -31.93
CA ALA A 467 -46.20 -12.00 -31.92
C ALA A 467 -47.36 -11.79 -30.92
N ASN A 468 -47.05 -11.36 -29.68
CA ASN A 468 -48.07 -11.04 -28.67
C ASN A 468 -48.98 -9.89 -29.12
N ALA A 469 -48.42 -8.84 -29.69
CA ALA A 469 -49.18 -7.70 -30.23
C ALA A 469 -50.12 -8.13 -31.37
N LYS A 470 -49.68 -9.05 -32.25
CA LYS A 470 -50.53 -9.60 -33.31
C LYS A 470 -51.70 -10.41 -32.75
N VAL A 471 -51.45 -11.27 -31.76
CA VAL A 471 -52.52 -12.04 -31.08
C VAL A 471 -53.52 -11.11 -30.40
N PHE A 472 -53.03 -10.05 -29.73
CA PHE A 472 -53.88 -9.04 -29.12
C PHE A 472 -54.78 -8.35 -30.15
N LYS A 473 -54.19 -7.90 -31.28
CA LYS A 473 -54.94 -7.26 -32.37
C LYS A 473 -56.00 -8.19 -32.97
N THR A 474 -55.65 -9.45 -33.27
CA THR A 474 -56.61 -10.41 -33.82
C THR A 474 -57.74 -10.73 -32.83
N ALA A 475 -57.44 -10.79 -31.52
CA ALA A 475 -58.46 -10.99 -30.51
C ALA A 475 -59.38 -9.75 -30.36
N ASP A 476 -58.84 -8.54 -30.48
CA ASP A 476 -59.61 -7.29 -30.53
C ASP A 476 -60.53 -7.25 -31.75
N ASP A 477 -60.02 -7.58 -32.95
CA ASP A 477 -60.79 -7.68 -34.20
C ASP A 477 -61.96 -8.70 -34.06
N MET A 478 -61.72 -9.85 -33.42
CA MET A 478 -62.77 -10.85 -33.16
C MET A 478 -63.84 -10.36 -32.16
N ILE A 479 -63.46 -9.57 -31.15
CA ILE A 479 -64.42 -8.98 -30.20
C ILE A 479 -65.28 -7.93 -30.90
N GLN A 480 -64.67 -7.06 -31.70
CA GLN A 480 -65.40 -6.04 -32.48
C GLN A 480 -66.42 -6.70 -33.41
N THR A 481 -66.00 -7.75 -34.13
CA THR A 481 -66.88 -8.54 -35.01
C THR A 481 -68.04 -9.19 -34.23
N LEU A 482 -67.81 -9.70 -33.02
CA LEU A 482 -68.85 -10.31 -32.18
C LEU A 482 -69.81 -9.29 -31.56
N LEU A 483 -69.37 -8.05 -31.33
CA LEU A 483 -70.18 -6.96 -30.79
C LEU A 483 -71.01 -6.24 -31.86
N GLY A 484 -70.86 -6.61 -33.14
CA GLY A 484 -71.65 -6.06 -34.24
C GLY A 484 -71.35 -4.59 -34.54
N ILE A 485 -70.09 -4.18 -34.35
CA ILE A 485 -69.55 -2.89 -34.82
C ILE A 485 -68.56 -3.18 -35.94
#